data_AF-A0AAD8GYH7-F1
#
_entry.id   AF-A0AAD8GYH7-F1
#
_cell.length_a   1.000
_cell.length_b   1.000
_cell.length_c   1.000
_cell.angle_alpha   90.00
_cell.angle_beta   90.00
_cell.angle_gamma   90.00
#
_symmetry.space_group_name_H-M   'P 1'
#
loop_
_entity.id
_entity.type
_entity.pdbx_description
1 polymer ?
#
loop_
_entity_poly.entity_id
_entity_poly.type
_entity_poly.pdbx_seq_one_letter_code
_entity_poly.pdbx_strand_id
1 'polypeptide(L)'
;MASKAIRAKAMLRGIVKVVPSGDTLVIMDLGNRASTEIPPERTIVLSSLIALKLARRGGKQTTDEPWASQSREFLRNICIRKEVKFQVDYTLPNRGLEFGSVFLGDKNVAFYVVAHGWAKLKTERDLDKDKGEFSPYLKELKKWKDKAKENGAGCWTKATAGAVRNLPPSLVGDPNKKGDITHLVEENKGRVRELQAIVEYVGDGSTLHVYLLLDYQHVRVFVAGVSGIVNEKLDC
;
A
#
# COMPACT_ATOMS: atom_id res chain seq x y z
N MET A 1 9.28 -28.81 24.15
CA MET A 1 8.62 -27.83 23.26
C MET A 1 8.41 -28.49 21.90
N ALA A 2 7.16 -28.72 21.50
CA ALA A 2 6.85 -29.41 20.25
C ALA A 2 7.20 -28.50 19.05
N SER A 3 8.07 -28.98 18.17
CA SER A 3 8.30 -28.40 16.85
C SER A 3 6.98 -28.41 16.08
N LYS A 4 6.37 -27.24 15.87
CA LYS A 4 5.18 -27.08 15.04
C LYS A 4 5.61 -27.44 13.61
N ALA A 5 5.28 -28.64 13.14
CA ALA A 5 5.62 -29.10 11.81
C ALA A 5 5.13 -28.07 10.77
N ILE A 6 6.05 -27.57 9.95
CA ILE A 6 5.74 -26.64 8.86
C ILE A 6 4.97 -27.44 7.81
N ARG A 7 3.63 -27.42 7.86
CA ARG A 7 2.83 -27.85 6.72
C ARG A 7 3.22 -26.95 5.55
N ALA A 8 3.68 -27.54 4.45
CA ALA A 8 3.93 -26.81 3.21
C ALA A 8 2.65 -26.08 2.83
N LYS A 9 2.71 -24.76 2.84
CA LYS A 9 1.56 -23.91 2.51
C LYS A 9 1.43 -23.83 1.00
N ALA A 10 0.19 -23.81 0.53
CA ALA A 10 -0.08 -23.67 -0.90
C ALA A 10 0.49 -22.34 -1.40
N MET A 11 1.41 -22.41 -2.36
CA MET A 11 1.91 -21.25 -3.08
C MET A 11 0.88 -20.87 -4.14
N LEU A 12 0.34 -19.66 -4.02
CA LEU A 12 -0.62 -19.08 -4.94
C LEU A 12 0.09 -18.13 -5.91
N ARG A 13 -0.58 -17.79 -7.01
CA ARG A 13 -0.12 -16.82 -8.01
C ARG A 13 -1.15 -15.73 -8.18
N GLY A 14 -0.69 -14.51 -8.38
CA GLY A 14 -1.58 -13.39 -8.58
C GLY A 14 -0.90 -12.16 -9.16
N ILE A 15 -1.70 -11.16 -9.50
CA ILE A 15 -1.21 -9.85 -9.96
C ILE A 15 -1.52 -8.82 -8.88
N VAL A 16 -0.50 -8.02 -8.51
CA VAL A 16 -0.69 -6.95 -7.54
C VAL A 16 -1.55 -5.83 -8.15
N LYS A 17 -2.70 -5.60 -7.54
CA LYS A 17 -3.69 -4.59 -7.94
C LYS A 17 -3.43 -3.25 -7.26
N VAL A 18 -3.25 -3.26 -5.93
CA VAL A 18 -3.13 -2.05 -5.11
C VAL A 18 -2.05 -2.24 -4.04
N VAL A 19 -1.40 -1.16 -3.65
CA VAL A 19 -0.48 -1.11 -2.49
C VAL A 19 -1.03 -0.10 -1.47
N PRO A 20 -1.79 -0.55 -0.45
CA PRO A 20 -2.38 0.35 0.54
C PRO A 20 -1.37 0.98 1.50
N SER A 21 -0.30 0.27 1.83
CA SER A 21 0.77 0.70 2.75
C SER A 21 2.10 0.04 2.39
N GLY A 22 3.19 0.48 3.02
CA GLY A 22 4.55 -0.04 2.79
C GLY A 22 4.80 -1.51 3.16
N ASP A 23 3.78 -2.21 3.65
CA ASP A 23 3.83 -3.62 4.04
C ASP A 23 2.60 -4.41 3.57
N THR A 24 1.67 -3.81 2.82
CA THR A 24 0.41 -4.46 2.46
C THR A 24 0.20 -4.40 0.96
N LEU A 25 -0.24 -5.52 0.38
CA LEU A 25 -0.53 -5.68 -1.03
C LEU A 25 -1.95 -6.23 -1.19
N VAL A 26 -2.71 -5.68 -2.14
CA VAL A 26 -3.95 -6.30 -2.63
C VAL A 26 -3.61 -7.03 -3.92
N ILE A 27 -3.81 -8.34 -3.92
CA ILE A 27 -3.43 -9.24 -5.00
C ILE A 27 -4.71 -9.83 -5.59
N MET A 28 -4.87 -9.73 -6.91
CA MET A 28 -5.85 -10.51 -7.65
C MET A 28 -5.33 -11.93 -7.75
N ASP A 29 -5.94 -12.84 -7.00
CA ASP A 29 -5.59 -14.25 -6.93
C ASP A 29 -6.04 -14.94 -8.23
N LEU A 30 -5.08 -15.26 -9.08
CA LEU A 30 -5.33 -15.93 -10.35
C LEU A 30 -5.52 -17.44 -10.17
N GLY A 31 -5.28 -17.96 -8.97
CA GLY A 31 -5.25 -19.40 -8.68
C GLY A 31 -4.42 -20.16 -9.71
N ASN A 32 -4.95 -21.30 -10.16
CA ASN A 32 -4.42 -22.09 -11.28
C ASN A 32 -5.31 -22.02 -12.54
N ARG A 33 -6.19 -21.02 -12.67
CA ARG A 33 -7.28 -21.05 -13.67
C ARG A 33 -7.18 -19.91 -14.68
N ALA A 34 -7.37 -20.26 -15.95
CA ALA A 34 -7.85 -19.35 -16.98
C ALA A 34 -9.38 -19.26 -16.86
N SER A 35 -9.88 -18.40 -15.98
CA SER A 35 -11.32 -18.15 -15.81
C SER A 35 -11.70 -16.81 -16.44
N THR A 36 -12.88 -16.74 -17.06
CA THR A 36 -13.52 -15.50 -17.54
C THR A 36 -14.16 -14.70 -16.42
N GLU A 37 -14.14 -15.20 -15.18
CA GLU A 37 -14.66 -14.52 -14.00
C GLU A 37 -13.63 -13.52 -13.43
N ILE A 38 -14.12 -12.46 -12.79
CA ILE A 38 -13.28 -11.47 -12.10
C ILE A 38 -12.50 -12.20 -10.99
N PRO A 39 -11.15 -12.18 -11.01
CA PRO A 39 -10.36 -12.89 -10.00
C PRO A 39 -10.63 -12.34 -8.59
N PRO A 40 -10.70 -13.19 -7.56
CA PRO A 40 -10.90 -12.74 -6.20
C PRO A 40 -9.71 -11.90 -5.70
N GLU A 41 -9.99 -10.89 -4.89
CA GLU A 41 -8.98 -10.03 -4.29
C GLU A 41 -8.59 -10.53 -2.90
N ARG A 42 -7.28 -10.63 -2.65
CA ARG A 42 -6.72 -10.97 -1.34
C ARG A 42 -5.82 -9.85 -0.85
N THR A 43 -6.08 -9.37 0.37
CA THR A 43 -5.21 -8.41 1.04
C THR A 43 -4.17 -9.17 1.88
N ILE A 44 -2.92 -9.11 1.45
CA ILE A 44 -1.80 -9.76 2.12
C ILE A 44 -0.92 -8.71 2.80
N VAL A 45 -0.79 -8.81 4.12
CA VAL A 45 0.18 -8.04 4.90
C VAL A 45 1.49 -8.84 4.97
N LEU A 46 2.63 -8.21 4.70
CA LEU A 46 3.93 -8.86 4.75
C LEU A 46 4.22 -9.32 6.19
N SER A 47 4.38 -10.64 6.35
CA SER A 47 4.54 -11.27 7.66
C SER A 47 5.69 -10.68 8.48
N SER A 48 5.47 -10.53 9.79
CA SER A 48 6.44 -9.98 10.74
C SER A 48 6.91 -8.54 10.48
N LEU A 49 6.31 -7.82 9.52
CA LEU A 49 6.61 -6.40 9.29
C LEU A 49 5.57 -5.48 9.93
N ILE A 50 5.99 -4.23 10.14
CA ILE A 50 5.16 -3.08 10.48
C ILE A 50 5.64 -1.92 9.59
N ALA A 51 4.80 -1.49 8.66
CA ALA A 51 5.05 -0.28 7.88
C ALA A 51 4.92 0.99 8.73
N LEU A 52 5.56 2.05 8.25
CA LEU A 52 5.38 3.40 8.76
C LEU A 52 3.97 3.89 8.42
N LYS A 53 3.33 4.59 9.35
CA LYS A 53 1.91 4.94 9.20
C LYS A 53 1.73 6.11 8.24
N LEU A 54 0.93 5.89 7.21
CA LEU A 54 0.46 6.95 6.32
C LEU A 54 -0.62 7.81 6.99
N ALA A 55 -0.70 9.06 6.53
CA ALA A 55 -1.78 9.97 6.80
C ALA A 55 -3.13 9.32 6.43
N ARG A 56 -4.06 9.34 7.37
CA ARG A 56 -5.44 8.89 7.14
C ARG A 56 -6.32 10.10 6.90
N ARG A 57 -7.16 10.00 5.89
CA ARG A 57 -8.21 10.98 5.57
C ARG A 57 -9.55 10.33 5.92
N GLY A 58 -10.33 10.96 6.79
CA GLY A 58 -11.59 10.41 7.36
C GLY A 58 -11.53 10.31 8.88
N GLY A 59 -12.41 11.04 9.58
CA GLY A 59 -12.31 11.26 11.03
C GLY A 59 -11.24 12.29 11.38
N LYS A 60 -10.37 12.00 12.36
CA LYS A 60 -9.24 12.87 12.74
C LYS A 60 -8.13 12.75 11.69
N GLN A 61 -7.93 13.79 10.89
CA GLN A 61 -6.82 13.88 9.93
C GLN A 61 -5.49 13.65 10.66
N THR A 62 -4.69 12.70 10.16
CA THR A 62 -3.33 12.45 10.66
C THR A 62 -2.29 12.87 9.62
N THR A 63 -1.06 13.08 10.08
CA THR A 63 0.10 13.28 9.21
C THR A 63 0.80 11.95 8.95
N ASP A 64 1.61 11.90 7.89
CA ASP A 64 2.50 10.76 7.64
C ASP A 64 3.52 10.64 8.79
N GLU A 65 3.81 9.41 9.23
CA GLU A 65 5.06 9.14 9.93
C GLU A 65 6.24 9.41 8.97
N PRO A 66 7.42 9.84 9.45
CA PRO A 66 8.58 10.08 8.59
C PRO A 66 8.84 8.88 7.69
N TRP A 67 8.99 9.11 6.38
CA TRP A 67 9.25 8.11 5.34
C TRP A 67 8.08 7.18 4.99
N ALA A 68 6.88 7.38 5.56
CA ALA A 68 5.74 6.51 5.28
C ALA A 68 5.30 6.52 3.81
N SER A 69 5.26 7.71 3.19
CA SER A 69 4.91 7.83 1.77
C SER A 69 5.93 7.13 0.88
N GLN A 70 7.22 7.38 1.12
CA GLN A 70 8.32 6.81 0.34
C GLN A 70 8.36 5.29 0.48
N SER A 71 8.08 4.77 1.67
CA SER A 71 7.94 3.34 1.94
C SER A 71 6.83 2.71 1.09
N ARG A 72 5.63 3.30 1.07
CA ARG A 72 4.54 2.84 0.20
C ARG A 72 4.91 2.92 -1.29
N GLU A 73 5.47 4.06 -1.73
CA GLU A 73 5.82 4.27 -3.13
C GLU A 73 6.92 3.34 -3.61
N PHE A 74 7.89 3.00 -2.76
CA PHE A 74 8.88 1.97 -3.06
C PHE A 74 8.21 0.63 -3.35
N LEU A 75 7.31 0.17 -2.46
CA LEU A 75 6.60 -1.08 -2.64
C LEU A 75 5.70 -1.03 -3.90
N ARG A 76 5.00 0.09 -4.13
CA ARG A 76 4.18 0.31 -5.33
C ARG A 76 5.01 0.19 -6.61
N ASN A 77 6.17 0.84 -6.67
CA ASN A 77 7.04 0.85 -7.85
C ASN A 77 7.59 -0.54 -8.20
N ILE A 78 7.89 -1.39 -7.21
CA ILE A 78 8.43 -2.73 -7.46
C ILE A 78 7.34 -3.78 -7.71
N CYS A 79 6.13 -3.61 -7.17
CA CYS A 79 5.11 -4.66 -7.14
C CYS A 79 3.90 -4.40 -8.04
N ILE A 80 3.46 -3.15 -8.25
CA ILE A 80 2.16 -2.92 -8.92
C ILE A 80 2.13 -3.46 -10.34
N ARG A 81 1.02 -4.12 -10.72
CA ARG A 81 0.84 -4.81 -12.01
C ARG A 81 1.87 -5.93 -12.29
N LYS A 82 2.69 -6.32 -11.31
CA LYS A 82 3.59 -7.46 -11.44
C LYS A 82 2.90 -8.74 -11.01
N GLU A 83 3.25 -9.82 -11.68
CA GLU A 83 2.89 -11.16 -11.25
C GLU A 83 3.77 -11.54 -10.05
N VAL A 84 3.14 -12.07 -9.01
CA VAL A 84 3.80 -12.50 -7.77
C VAL A 84 3.35 -13.91 -7.41
N LYS A 85 4.24 -14.65 -6.75
CA LYS A 85 3.88 -15.86 -6.00
C LYS A 85 3.69 -15.45 -4.55
N PHE A 86 2.68 -15.99 -3.86
CA PHE A 86 2.46 -15.67 -2.45
C PHE A 86 1.88 -16.84 -1.67
N GLN A 87 2.05 -16.81 -0.37
CA GLN A 87 1.48 -17.78 0.56
C GLN A 87 1.04 -17.07 1.84
N VAL A 88 -0.03 -17.57 2.48
CA VAL A 88 -0.51 -17.05 3.76
C VAL A 88 0.24 -17.72 4.90
N ASP A 89 1.15 -17.03 5.57
CA ASP A 89 1.96 -17.56 6.68
C ASP A 89 1.17 -17.67 7.98
N TYR A 90 0.17 -16.81 8.20
CA TYR A 90 -0.80 -16.95 9.30
C TYR A 90 -1.96 -15.97 9.08
N THR A 91 -3.09 -16.26 9.71
CA THR A 91 -4.26 -15.37 9.69
C THR A 91 -4.52 -14.91 11.12
N LEU A 92 -4.91 -13.66 11.30
CA LEU A 92 -5.41 -13.15 12.57
C LEU A 92 -6.93 -12.98 12.46
N PRO A 93 -7.74 -13.99 12.84
CA PRO A 93 -9.20 -13.98 12.60
C PRO A 93 -9.89 -12.77 13.19
N ASN A 94 -9.47 -12.35 14.40
CA ASN A 94 -10.03 -11.19 15.10
C ASN A 94 -9.84 -9.86 14.34
N ARG A 95 -8.89 -9.79 13.40
CA ARG A 95 -8.63 -8.61 12.57
C ARG A 95 -9.05 -8.80 11.11
N GLY A 96 -9.44 -10.01 10.71
CA GLY A 96 -9.69 -10.33 9.30
C GLY A 96 -8.47 -10.12 8.40
N LEU A 97 -7.25 -10.24 8.94
CA LEU A 97 -6.01 -9.99 8.19
C LEU A 97 -5.26 -11.29 7.91
N GLU A 98 -4.89 -11.49 6.64
CA GLU A 98 -3.95 -12.52 6.21
C GLU A 98 -2.53 -11.94 6.18
N PHE A 99 -1.62 -12.57 6.93
CA PHE A 99 -0.19 -12.27 6.88
C PHE A 99 0.50 -13.31 6.02
N GLY A 100 1.33 -12.86 5.08
CA GLY A 100 1.92 -13.73 4.08
C GLY A 100 3.31 -13.34 3.63
N SER A 101 3.94 -14.29 2.95
CA SER A 101 5.18 -14.10 2.21
C SER A 101 4.85 -13.92 0.74
N VAL A 102 5.38 -12.86 0.13
CA VAL A 102 5.15 -12.51 -1.27
C VAL A 102 6.50 -12.50 -1.99
N PHE A 103 6.53 -13.07 -3.18
CA PHE A 103 7.73 -13.30 -3.98
C PHE A 103 7.58 -12.69 -5.37
N LEU A 104 8.58 -11.92 -5.77
CA LEU A 104 8.76 -11.45 -7.14
C LEU A 104 9.84 -12.33 -7.78
N GLY A 105 9.44 -13.24 -8.67
CA GLY A 105 10.30 -14.36 -9.07
C GLY A 105 10.61 -15.24 -7.85
N ASP A 106 11.89 -15.40 -7.54
CA ASP A 106 12.37 -16.19 -6.40
C ASP A 106 12.74 -15.35 -5.17
N LYS A 107 12.48 -14.04 -5.21
CA LYS A 107 12.93 -13.11 -4.17
C LYS A 107 11.77 -12.64 -3.30
N ASN A 108 11.90 -12.81 -1.99
CA ASN A 108 10.90 -12.37 -1.03
C ASN A 108 10.87 -10.83 -0.95
N VAL A 109 9.70 -10.24 -1.24
CA VAL A 109 9.46 -8.80 -1.24
C VAL A 109 9.76 -8.17 0.13
N ALA A 110 9.48 -8.89 1.22
CA ALA A 110 9.76 -8.41 2.57
C ALA A 110 11.25 -8.12 2.81
N PHE A 111 12.15 -8.86 2.14
CA PHE A 111 13.60 -8.61 2.25
C PHE A 111 13.97 -7.26 1.64
N TYR A 112 13.40 -6.91 0.50
CA TYR A 112 13.62 -5.62 -0.16
C TYR A 112 13.13 -4.45 0.70
N VAL A 113 11.91 -4.57 1.23
CA VAL A 113 11.30 -3.55 2.08
C VAL A 113 12.16 -3.31 3.32
N VAL A 114 12.61 -4.37 4.00
CA VAL A 114 13.44 -4.25 5.20
C VAL A 114 14.84 -3.75 4.88
N ALA A 115 15.49 -4.25 3.83
CA ALA A 115 16.86 -3.87 3.47
C ALA A 115 17.01 -2.37 3.17
N HIS A 116 15.96 -1.74 2.64
CA HIS A 116 15.94 -0.30 2.38
C HIS A 116 15.35 0.53 3.54
N GLY A 117 15.01 -0.11 4.67
CA GLY A 117 14.49 0.56 5.85
C GLY A 117 13.06 1.07 5.73
N TRP A 118 12.24 0.49 4.83
CA TRP A 118 10.87 0.90 4.57
C TRP A 118 9.83 0.24 5.48
N ALA A 119 10.24 -0.72 6.33
CA ALA A 119 9.40 -1.26 7.38
C ALA A 119 10.26 -1.70 8.57
N LYS A 120 9.64 -1.79 9.74
CA LYS A 120 10.25 -2.34 10.95
C LYS A 120 9.79 -3.79 11.13
N LEU A 121 10.61 -4.59 11.81
CA LEU A 121 10.15 -5.90 12.27
C LEU A 121 9.25 -5.73 13.49
N LYS A 122 8.23 -6.58 13.61
CA LYS A 122 7.41 -6.72 14.82
C LYS A 122 8.30 -6.96 16.03
N THR A 123 8.02 -6.25 17.12
CA THR A 123 8.69 -6.47 18.41
C THR A 123 8.13 -7.73 19.09
N GLU A 124 8.79 -8.24 20.13
CA GLU A 124 8.26 -9.36 20.93
C GLU A 124 6.85 -9.06 21.45
N ARG A 125 6.62 -7.84 21.95
CA ARG A 125 5.30 -7.37 22.37
C ARG A 125 4.26 -7.42 21.24
N ASP A 126 4.66 -7.14 19.99
CA ASP A 126 3.73 -7.21 18.86
C ASP A 126 3.45 -8.66 18.46
N LEU A 127 4.45 -9.55 18.58
CA LEU A 127 4.27 -10.98 18.36
C LEU A 127 3.34 -11.59 19.42
N ASP A 128 3.47 -11.19 20.69
CA ASP A 128 2.59 -11.65 21.77
C ASP A 128 1.12 -11.31 21.49
N LYS A 129 0.85 -10.09 20.98
CA LYS A 129 -0.49 -9.69 20.53
C LYS A 129 -1.00 -10.51 19.34
N ASP A 130 -0.09 -11.05 18.54
CA ASP A 130 -0.35 -11.90 17.39
C ASP A 130 -0.27 -13.40 17.75
N LYS A 131 -0.37 -13.75 19.05
CA LYS A 131 -0.30 -15.13 19.56
C LYS A 131 1.00 -15.86 19.24
N GLY A 132 2.09 -15.11 19.09
CA GLY A 132 3.41 -15.63 18.75
C GLY A 132 3.53 -16.11 17.30
N GLU A 133 2.63 -15.74 16.40
CA GLU A 133 2.73 -16.08 14.97
C GLU A 133 3.70 -15.13 14.24
N PHE A 134 4.58 -15.67 13.42
CA PHE A 134 5.63 -14.93 12.71
C PHE A 134 5.96 -15.54 11.34
N SER A 135 6.66 -14.76 10.51
CA SER A 135 7.14 -15.18 9.19
C SER A 135 8.10 -16.37 9.30
N PRO A 136 8.01 -17.39 8.43
CA PRO A 136 9.02 -18.44 8.35
C PRO A 136 10.42 -17.91 7.99
N TYR A 137 10.52 -16.70 7.45
CA TYR A 137 11.77 -16.04 7.04
C TYR A 137 12.31 -15.04 8.08
N LEU A 138 11.87 -15.15 9.35
CA LEU A 138 12.24 -14.20 10.40
C LEU A 138 13.75 -14.06 10.62
N LYS A 139 14.52 -15.16 10.48
CA LYS A 139 15.98 -15.14 10.66
C LYS A 139 16.65 -14.27 9.58
N GLU A 140 16.24 -14.42 8.33
CA GLU A 140 16.73 -13.65 7.19
C GLU A 140 16.29 -12.18 7.31
N LEU A 141 15.03 -11.93 7.71
CA LEU A 141 14.53 -10.58 7.94
C LEU A 141 15.36 -9.82 8.99
N LYS A 142 15.78 -10.50 10.07
CA LYS A 142 16.66 -9.89 11.09
C LYS A 142 18.00 -9.46 10.50
N LYS A 143 18.62 -10.30 9.65
CA LYS A 143 19.88 -9.96 8.97
C LYS A 143 19.74 -8.72 8.09
N TRP A 144 18.66 -8.62 7.31
CA TRP A 144 18.41 -7.44 6.47
C TRP A 144 18.12 -6.19 7.30
N LYS A 145 17.42 -6.33 8.42
CA LYS A 145 17.14 -5.23 9.35
C LYS A 145 18.43 -4.68 9.97
N ASP A 146 19.34 -5.56 10.38
CA ASP A 146 20.63 -5.14 10.96
C ASP A 146 21.47 -4.36 9.93
N LYS A 147 21.57 -4.87 8.68
CA LYS A 147 22.21 -4.14 7.57
C LYS A 147 21.57 -2.78 7.28
N ALA A 148 20.24 -2.71 7.25
CA ALA A 148 19.52 -1.46 7.00
C ALA A 148 19.80 -0.42 8.11
N LYS A 149 19.94 -0.89 9.36
CA LYS A 149 20.28 -0.06 10.51
C LYS A 149 21.73 0.43 10.46
N GLU A 150 22.68 -0.45 10.13
CA GLU A 150 24.10 -0.10 9.93
C GLU A 150 24.26 0.95 8.83
N ASN A 151 23.53 0.82 7.74
CA ASN A 151 23.55 1.76 6.62
C ASN A 151 22.72 3.04 6.86
N GLY A 152 22.00 3.14 7.97
CA GLY A 152 21.08 4.25 8.23
C GLY A 152 20.00 4.42 7.14
N ALA A 153 19.50 3.32 6.56
CA ALA A 153 18.54 3.38 5.45
C ALA A 153 17.11 3.70 5.93
N GLY A 154 16.37 4.48 5.14
CA GLY A 154 14.94 4.76 5.37
C GLY A 154 14.64 5.19 6.81
N CYS A 155 13.79 4.44 7.51
CA CYS A 155 13.42 4.76 8.90
C CYS A 155 14.57 4.69 9.92
N TRP A 156 15.76 4.23 9.53
CA TRP A 156 16.95 4.17 10.38
C TRP A 156 17.86 5.40 10.24
N THR A 157 17.60 6.31 9.28
CA THR A 157 18.34 7.58 9.21
C THR A 157 17.88 8.56 10.29
N LYS A 158 18.80 9.41 10.75
CA LYS A 158 18.49 10.57 11.61
C LYS A 158 18.09 11.80 10.82
N ALA A 159 18.42 11.86 9.53
CA ALA A 159 17.99 12.97 8.67
C ALA A 159 16.50 12.75 8.35
N THR A 160 15.63 13.68 8.73
CA THR A 160 14.18 13.57 8.49
C THR A 160 13.62 14.75 7.69
N ALA A 161 14.49 15.64 7.21
CA ALA A 161 14.10 16.73 6.33
C ALA A 161 13.43 16.18 5.06
N GLY A 162 12.19 16.60 4.78
CA GLY A 162 11.39 16.10 3.65
C GLY A 162 10.82 14.68 3.81
N ALA A 163 10.99 14.04 4.97
CA ALA A 163 10.47 12.68 5.20
C ALA A 163 8.94 12.63 5.35
N VAL A 164 8.30 13.76 5.67
CA VAL A 164 6.86 13.89 5.85
C VAL A 164 6.34 14.84 4.76
N ARG A 165 5.33 14.39 3.99
CA ARG A 165 4.70 15.25 2.98
C ARG A 165 3.84 16.31 3.66
N ASN A 166 3.84 17.52 3.10
CA ASN A 166 2.80 18.48 3.42
C ASN A 166 1.54 18.11 2.64
N LEU A 167 0.48 17.72 3.36
CA LEU A 167 -0.76 17.25 2.75
C LEU A 167 -1.85 18.30 2.96
N PRO A 168 -2.22 19.07 1.93
CA PRO A 168 -3.29 20.04 2.06
C PRO A 168 -4.64 19.33 2.28
N PRO A 169 -5.63 20.04 2.86
CA PRO A 169 -6.97 19.53 3.03
C PRO A 169 -7.53 18.95 1.71
N SER A 170 -8.22 17.81 1.81
CA SER A 170 -8.87 17.19 0.64
C SER A 170 -9.91 18.13 0.02
N LEU A 171 -9.93 18.26 -1.31
CA LEU A 171 -11.03 18.91 -2.04
C LEU A 171 -12.09 17.90 -2.48
N VAL A 172 -11.81 16.60 -2.34
CA VAL A 172 -12.78 15.55 -2.65
C VAL A 172 -13.91 15.52 -1.62
N GLY A 173 -15.15 15.60 -2.10
CA GLY A 173 -16.36 15.32 -1.32
C GLY A 173 -16.84 16.44 -0.39
N ASP A 174 -16.21 17.63 -0.43
CA ASP A 174 -16.62 18.79 0.36
C ASP A 174 -17.22 19.88 -0.55
N PRO A 175 -18.54 20.13 -0.51
CA PRO A 175 -19.18 21.12 -1.36
C PRO A 175 -18.75 22.56 -1.05
N ASN A 176 -18.26 22.84 0.16
CA ASN A 176 -17.81 24.18 0.55
C ASN A 176 -16.48 24.58 -0.11
N LYS A 177 -15.76 23.62 -0.70
CA LYS A 177 -14.45 23.84 -1.33
C LYS A 177 -14.49 24.02 -2.84
N LYS A 178 -15.68 24.29 -3.40
CA LYS A 178 -15.84 24.52 -4.84
C LYS A 178 -15.00 25.71 -5.32
N GLY A 179 -14.88 26.77 -4.51
CA GLY A 179 -14.02 27.93 -4.81
C GLY A 179 -12.54 27.54 -4.93
N ASP A 180 -12.03 26.72 -4.02
CA ASP A 180 -10.65 26.23 -4.03
C ASP A 180 -10.34 25.42 -5.30
N ILE A 181 -11.31 24.62 -5.77
CA ILE A 181 -11.17 23.84 -7.02
C ILE A 181 -11.07 24.78 -8.22
N THR A 182 -11.93 25.81 -8.29
CA THR A 182 -11.89 26.79 -9.39
C THR A 182 -10.55 27.51 -9.41
N HIS A 183 -10.08 27.96 -8.25
CA HIS A 183 -8.78 28.64 -8.13
C HIS A 183 -7.63 27.76 -8.58
N LEU A 184 -7.59 26.50 -8.13
CA LEU A 184 -6.58 25.52 -8.56
C LEU A 184 -6.52 25.37 -10.08
N VAL A 185 -7.69 25.33 -10.75
CA VAL A 185 -7.75 25.24 -12.21
C VAL A 185 -7.24 26.54 -12.85
N GLU A 186 -7.68 27.71 -12.39
CA GLU A 186 -7.26 29.01 -12.91
C GLU A 186 -5.76 29.25 -12.77
N GLU A 187 -5.18 28.86 -11.62
CA GLU A 187 -3.76 28.97 -11.36
C GLU A 187 -2.91 28.13 -12.30
N ASN A 188 -3.40 26.97 -12.73
CA ASN A 188 -2.63 26.04 -13.56
C ASN A 188 -2.93 26.18 -15.06
N LYS A 189 -4.12 26.68 -15.41
CA LYS A 189 -4.58 26.82 -16.80
C LYS A 189 -3.64 27.72 -17.59
N GLY A 190 -3.08 27.17 -18.67
CA GLY A 190 -2.15 27.88 -19.56
C GLY A 190 -0.73 28.04 -19.03
N ARG A 191 -0.47 27.76 -17.73
CA ARG A 191 0.88 27.76 -17.15
C ARG A 191 1.54 26.39 -17.25
N VAL A 192 0.76 25.33 -17.02
CA VAL A 192 1.24 23.95 -17.04
C VAL A 192 0.45 23.18 -18.09
N ARG A 193 1.16 22.49 -18.99
CA ARG A 193 0.54 21.66 -20.04
C ARG A 193 -0.02 20.36 -19.47
N GLU A 194 0.70 19.74 -18.54
CA GLU A 194 0.38 18.45 -17.94
C GLU A 194 0.74 18.45 -16.46
N LEU A 195 -0.21 18.06 -15.60
CA LEU A 195 0.03 17.86 -14.16
C LEU A 195 0.22 16.37 -13.90
N GLN A 196 1.38 16.02 -13.34
CA GLN A 196 1.62 14.65 -12.90
C GLN A 196 0.77 14.35 -11.66
N ALA A 197 0.19 13.16 -11.62
CA ALA A 197 -0.66 12.73 -10.53
C ALA A 197 -0.52 11.24 -10.23
N ILE A 198 -0.82 10.85 -8.99
CA ILE A 198 -0.98 9.46 -8.57
C ILE A 198 -2.47 9.18 -8.41
N VAL A 199 -2.96 8.15 -9.10
CA VAL A 199 -4.33 7.64 -8.92
C VAL A 199 -4.40 6.89 -7.60
N GLU A 200 -5.25 7.34 -6.70
CA GLU A 200 -5.44 6.72 -5.39
C GLU A 200 -6.72 5.89 -5.29
N TYR A 201 -7.75 6.34 -5.99
CA TYR A 201 -9.02 5.64 -6.00
C TYR A 201 -9.70 5.82 -7.35
N VAL A 202 -10.31 4.73 -7.82
CA VAL A 202 -11.15 4.71 -9.03
C VAL A 202 -12.58 4.58 -8.54
N GLY A 203 -13.38 5.63 -8.75
CA GLY A 203 -14.80 5.61 -8.38
C GLY A 203 -15.63 4.82 -9.39
N ASP A 204 -15.45 5.17 -10.66
CA ASP A 204 -16.08 4.51 -11.81
C ASP A 204 -15.17 4.63 -13.04
N GLY A 205 -15.64 4.17 -14.21
CA GLY A 205 -14.85 4.17 -15.45
C GLY A 205 -14.44 5.56 -15.95
N SER A 206 -15.00 6.65 -15.41
CA SER A 206 -14.74 8.04 -15.78
C SER A 206 -14.35 8.94 -14.60
N THR A 207 -14.41 8.45 -13.37
CA THR A 207 -14.15 9.24 -12.16
C THR A 207 -12.96 8.70 -11.37
N LEU A 208 -11.94 9.53 -11.20
CA LEU A 208 -10.73 9.18 -10.44
C LEU A 208 -10.52 10.15 -9.29
N HIS A 209 -10.00 9.66 -8.17
CA HIS A 209 -9.41 10.51 -7.13
C HIS A 209 -7.88 10.40 -7.24
N VAL A 210 -7.23 11.55 -7.27
CA VAL A 210 -5.79 11.63 -7.52
C VAL A 210 -5.10 12.58 -6.54
N TYR A 211 -3.82 12.33 -6.28
CA TYR A 211 -2.91 13.32 -5.73
C TYR A 211 -2.15 14.00 -6.86
N LEU A 212 -2.28 15.32 -6.98
CA LEU A 212 -1.41 16.11 -7.86
C LEU A 212 -0.01 16.17 -7.24
N LEU A 213 1.03 15.80 -7.99
CA LEU A 213 2.39 15.69 -7.45
C LEU A 213 3.07 17.04 -7.19
N LEU A 214 2.50 18.13 -7.71
CA LEU A 214 3.02 19.48 -7.50
C LEU A 214 2.97 19.90 -6.03
N ASP A 215 1.86 19.61 -5.35
CA ASP A 215 1.53 20.10 -4.01
C ASP A 215 0.82 19.05 -3.12
N TYR A 216 0.68 17.82 -3.62
CA TYR A 216 -0.10 16.75 -3.00
C TYR A 216 -1.58 17.12 -2.76
N GLN A 217 -2.14 18.02 -3.59
CA GLN A 217 -3.56 18.32 -3.53
C GLN A 217 -4.37 17.09 -3.96
N HIS A 218 -5.28 16.67 -3.07
CA HIS A 218 -6.20 15.56 -3.33
C HIS A 218 -7.45 16.09 -4.01
N VAL A 219 -7.69 15.65 -5.24
CA VAL A 219 -8.80 16.13 -6.09
C VAL A 219 -9.51 14.96 -6.74
N ARG A 220 -10.78 15.19 -7.11
CA ARG A 220 -11.55 14.31 -7.98
C ARG A 220 -11.46 14.86 -9.39
N VAL A 221 -11.06 14.01 -10.32
CA VAL A 221 -11.01 14.34 -11.75
C VAL A 221 -12.02 13.48 -12.50
N PHE A 222 -12.63 14.09 -13.52
CA PHE A 222 -13.53 13.44 -14.44
C PHE A 222 -12.86 13.36 -15.81
N VAL A 223 -12.93 12.20 -16.45
CA VAL A 223 -12.41 12.03 -17.81
C VAL A 223 -13.30 12.81 -18.77
N ALA A 224 -12.71 13.78 -19.47
CA ALA A 224 -13.46 14.66 -20.36
C ALA A 224 -14.06 13.89 -21.55
N GLY A 225 -15.30 14.23 -21.92
CA GLY A 225 -15.96 13.70 -23.10
C GLY A 225 -16.52 12.28 -22.96
N VAL A 226 -16.40 11.66 -21.78
CA VAL A 226 -16.95 10.33 -21.51
C VAL A 226 -17.71 10.32 -20.18
N SER A 227 -18.62 9.37 -20.03
CA SER A 227 -19.30 9.08 -18.77
C SER A 227 -19.27 7.57 -18.56
N GLY A 228 -18.73 7.16 -17.42
CA GLY A 228 -18.77 5.77 -16.99
C GLY A 228 -20.19 5.40 -16.61
N ILE A 229 -20.55 4.14 -16.83
CA ILE A 229 -21.79 3.59 -16.29
C ILE A 229 -21.67 3.65 -14.77
N VAL A 230 -22.47 4.50 -14.14
CA VAL A 230 -22.60 4.52 -12.70
C VAL A 230 -23.53 3.38 -12.34
N ASN A 231 -23.08 2.45 -11.51
CA ASN A 231 -24.00 1.46 -10.96
C ASN A 231 -25.01 2.21 -10.08
N GLU A 232 -26.19 2.48 -10.62
CA GLU A 232 -27.38 2.66 -9.79
C GLU A 232 -27.44 1.44 -8.88
N LYS A 233 -27.60 1.66 -7.58
CA LYS A 233 -27.74 0.58 -6.61
C LYS A 233 -28.79 -0.38 -7.15
N LEU A 234 -28.38 -1.62 -7.45
CA LEU A 234 -29.30 -2.74 -7.40
C LEU A 234 -29.69 -2.86 -5.93
N ASP A 235 -30.75 -2.16 -5.54
CA ASP A 235 -31.46 -2.40 -4.30
C ASP A 235 -32.05 -3.82 -4.41
N CYS A 236 -31.28 -4.81 -3.96
CA CYS A 236 -31.73 -6.17 -3.70
C CYS A 236 -31.99 -6.33 -2.20
#